data_AF-A0A925K112-F1
#
_entry.id   AF-A0A925K112-F1
#
_cell.length_a   1.000
_cell.length_b   1.000
_cell.length_c   1.000
_cell.angle_alpha   90.00
_cell.angle_beta   90.00
_cell.angle_gamma   90.00
#
_symmetry.space_group_name_H-M   'P 1'
#
loop_
_entity.id
_entity.type
_entity.pdbx_description
1 polymer ?
#
loop_
_entity_poly.entity_id
_entity_poly.type
_entity_poly.pdbx_seq_one_letter_code
_entity_poly.pdbx_strand_id
1 'polypeptide(L)'
;MSENVLVHSGAEELALERPRAFDTIMYGGIIVGVLDGLYAVIATGLRGVSPTRVFQFIASALLGRAAFDGGFKTALLGGLLHFLIAFLIAAVYYGASLRFPILIRRAILWGLSYGVAVYFVMNYIVLPLTAVQRARTSPSFAQLLIHVIGHALLVGLPVALIARWSARKASRQTDI
;
A
#
# COMPACT_ATOMS: atom_id res chain seq x y z
N MET A 1 -16.05 -25.88 -23.85
CA MET A 1 -14.74 -25.48 -23.28
C MET A 1 -14.86 -24.30 -22.31
N SER A 2 -15.85 -23.40 -22.45
CA SER A 2 -16.12 -22.27 -21.55
C SER A 2 -16.78 -22.65 -20.21
N GLU A 3 -17.70 -23.63 -20.19
CA GLU A 3 -18.39 -24.05 -18.95
C GLU A 3 -17.45 -24.64 -17.90
N ASN A 4 -16.49 -25.50 -18.28
CA ASN A 4 -15.51 -26.06 -17.33
C ASN A 4 -14.62 -24.98 -16.68
N VAL A 5 -14.32 -23.87 -17.39
CA VAL A 5 -13.52 -22.77 -16.84
C VAL A 5 -14.34 -21.99 -15.80
N LEU A 6 -15.63 -21.75 -16.05
CA LEU A 6 -16.50 -21.04 -15.12
C LEU A 6 -16.81 -21.88 -13.88
N VAL A 7 -17.02 -23.19 -14.05
CA VAL A 7 -17.26 -24.13 -12.93
C VAL A 7 -16.01 -24.29 -12.06
N HIS A 8 -14.82 -24.42 -12.66
CA HIS A 8 -13.57 -24.45 -11.87
C HIS A 8 -13.29 -23.12 -11.16
N SER A 9 -13.55 -21.97 -11.80
CA SER A 9 -13.37 -20.66 -11.18
C SER A 9 -14.31 -20.46 -9.98
N GLY A 10 -15.55 -20.94 -10.07
CA GLY A 10 -16.53 -20.85 -8.97
C GLY A 10 -16.20 -21.75 -7.78
N ALA A 11 -15.67 -22.96 -8.02
CA ALA A 11 -15.22 -23.86 -6.97
C ALA A 11 -13.95 -23.34 -6.25
N GLU A 12 -12.99 -22.77 -6.99
CA GLU A 12 -11.80 -22.13 -6.42
C GLU A 12 -12.17 -20.92 -5.54
N GLU A 13 -13.26 -20.21 -5.88
CA GLU A 13 -13.75 -19.03 -5.13
C GLU A 13 -14.44 -19.41 -3.81
N LEU A 14 -15.04 -20.61 -3.72
CA LEU A 14 -15.66 -21.14 -2.50
C LEU A 14 -14.63 -21.71 -1.50
N ALA A 15 -13.45 -22.13 -1.97
CA ALA A 15 -12.44 -22.88 -1.21
C ALA A 15 -11.21 -22.05 -0.74
N LEU A 16 -11.21 -20.73 -0.90
CA LEU A 16 -10.07 -19.92 -0.43
C LEU A 16 -9.94 -19.97 1.09
N GLU A 17 -8.81 -20.51 1.55
CA GLU A 17 -8.41 -20.51 2.95
C GLU A 17 -8.05 -19.10 3.43
N ARG A 18 -7.90 -18.96 4.75
CA ARG A 18 -7.46 -17.68 5.33
C ARG A 18 -6.01 -17.38 4.89
N PRO A 19 -5.70 -16.13 4.52
CA PRO A 19 -4.32 -15.76 4.24
C PRO A 19 -3.47 -15.88 5.51
N ARG A 20 -2.16 -16.04 5.32
CA ARG A 20 -1.19 -16.08 6.42
C ARG A 20 -0.73 -14.66 6.73
N ALA A 21 -0.62 -14.36 8.04
CA ALA A 21 -0.18 -13.04 8.51
C ALA A 21 1.21 -12.69 7.97
N PHE A 22 2.17 -13.60 8.11
CA PHE A 22 3.54 -13.39 7.66
C PHE A 22 3.61 -13.05 6.16
N ASP A 23 2.99 -13.87 5.31
CA ASP A 23 3.00 -13.66 3.87
C ASP A 23 2.39 -12.30 3.49
N THR A 24 1.22 -11.99 4.04
CA THR A 24 0.48 -10.78 3.68
C THR A 24 1.17 -9.53 4.20
N ILE A 25 1.66 -9.55 5.43
CA ILE A 25 2.24 -8.37 6.06
C ILE A 25 3.66 -8.14 5.54
N MET A 26 4.52 -9.16 5.53
CA MET A 26 5.92 -8.99 5.12
C MET A 26 6.04 -8.78 3.62
N TYR A 27 5.54 -9.70 2.79
CA TYR A 27 5.64 -9.52 1.34
C TYR A 27 4.77 -8.38 0.85
N GLY A 28 3.56 -8.19 1.42
CA GLY A 28 2.70 -7.04 1.15
C GLY A 28 3.38 -5.72 1.45
N GLY A 29 3.86 -5.55 2.68
CA GLY A 29 4.50 -4.31 3.10
C GLY A 29 5.78 -4.00 2.31
N ILE A 30 6.60 -5.01 2.00
CA ILE A 30 7.80 -4.81 1.17
C ILE A 30 7.42 -4.37 -0.25
N ILE A 31 6.52 -5.10 -0.92
CA ILE A 31 6.14 -4.79 -2.31
C ILE A 31 5.46 -3.42 -2.38
N VAL A 32 4.51 -3.14 -1.47
CA VAL A 32 3.86 -1.83 -1.37
C VAL A 32 4.87 -0.73 -1.10
N GLY A 33 5.75 -0.90 -0.11
CA GLY A 33 6.75 0.10 0.26
C GLY A 33 7.70 0.42 -0.89
N VAL A 34 8.15 -0.60 -1.64
CA VAL A 34 9.00 -0.43 -2.83
C VAL A 34 8.25 0.27 -3.96
N LEU A 35 7.05 -0.20 -4.32
CA LEU A 35 6.28 0.38 -5.44
C LEU A 35 5.91 1.83 -5.17
N ASP A 36 5.37 2.13 -3.99
CA ASP A 36 4.97 3.49 -3.60
C ASP A 36 6.19 4.41 -3.44
N GLY A 37 7.27 3.91 -2.85
CA GLY A 37 8.53 4.65 -2.69
C GLY A 37 9.20 4.99 -4.03
N LEU A 38 9.27 4.02 -4.95
CA LEU A 38 9.79 4.24 -6.31
C LEU A 38 8.93 5.24 -7.06
N TYR A 39 7.61 5.12 -6.97
CA TYR A 39 6.71 6.08 -7.59
C TYR A 39 6.94 7.49 -7.04
N ALA A 40 7.05 7.67 -5.72
CA ALA A 40 7.31 8.96 -5.11
C ALA A 40 8.64 9.56 -5.59
N VAL A 41 9.71 8.75 -5.63
CA VAL A 41 11.04 9.18 -6.10
C VAL A 41 11.00 9.56 -7.58
N ILE A 42 10.39 8.75 -8.44
CA ILE A 42 10.33 9.02 -9.88
C ILE A 42 9.45 10.25 -10.16
N ALA A 43 8.23 10.29 -9.61
CA ALA A 43 7.27 11.35 -9.89
C ALA A 43 7.77 12.73 -9.42
N THR A 44 8.49 12.78 -8.30
CA THR A 44 9.08 14.04 -7.80
C THR A 44 10.46 14.32 -8.43
N GLY A 45 11.21 13.29 -8.79
CA GLY A 45 12.48 13.39 -9.52
C GLY A 45 12.32 14.02 -10.91
N LEU A 46 11.22 13.72 -11.60
CA LEU A 46 10.83 14.40 -12.85
C LEU A 46 10.60 15.92 -12.67
N ARG A 47 10.49 16.40 -11.43
CA ARG A 47 10.37 17.82 -11.05
C ARG A 47 11.65 18.35 -10.39
N GLY A 48 12.75 17.59 -10.43
CA GLY A 48 14.04 17.99 -9.87
C GLY A 48 14.23 17.73 -8.37
N VAL A 49 13.33 16.98 -7.73
CA VAL A 49 13.46 16.64 -6.29
C VAL A 49 14.33 15.40 -6.12
N SER A 50 15.34 15.47 -5.25
CA SER A 50 16.23 14.34 -4.98
C SER A 50 15.54 13.25 -4.13
N PRO A 51 15.91 11.96 -4.27
CA PRO A 51 15.37 10.88 -3.43
C PRO A 51 15.55 11.16 -1.92
N THR A 52 16.70 11.72 -1.53
CA THR A 52 16.96 12.14 -0.15
C THR A 52 15.89 13.10 0.35
N ARG A 53 15.49 14.08 -0.48
CA ARG A 53 14.48 15.07 -0.10
C ARG A 53 13.08 14.46 0.04
N VAL A 54 12.76 13.45 -0.78
CA VAL A 54 11.50 12.69 -0.67
C VAL A 54 11.41 12.01 0.69
N PHE A 55 12.43 11.27 1.10
CA PHE A 55 12.39 10.59 2.40
C PHE A 55 12.51 11.56 3.58
N GLN A 56 13.26 12.65 3.46
CA GLN A 56 13.27 13.71 4.47
C GLN A 56 11.88 14.36 4.64
N PHE A 57 11.10 14.50 3.56
CA PHE A 57 9.72 14.95 3.67
C PHE A 57 8.88 13.99 4.51
N ILE A 58 9.05 12.67 4.37
CA ILE A 58 8.38 11.68 5.22
C ILE A 58 8.87 11.81 6.67
N ALA A 59 10.17 11.94 6.90
CA ALA A 59 10.74 12.14 8.24
C ALA A 59 10.27 13.44 8.91
N SER A 60 9.86 14.45 8.12
CA SER A 60 9.28 15.68 8.65
C SER A 60 7.97 15.45 9.41
N ALA A 61 7.30 14.31 9.21
CA ALA A 61 6.15 13.91 10.03
C ALA A 61 6.48 13.83 11.53
N LEU A 62 7.72 13.47 11.88
CA LEU A 62 8.20 13.41 13.27
C LEU A 62 9.06 14.62 13.63
N LEU A 63 9.95 15.04 12.74
CA LEU A 63 10.98 16.03 13.04
C LEU A 63 10.63 17.46 12.61
N GLY A 64 9.49 17.65 11.94
CA GLY A 64 9.12 18.93 11.33
C GLY A 64 10.19 19.41 10.35
N ARG A 65 10.47 20.72 10.35
CA ARG A 65 11.44 21.33 9.42
C ARG A 65 12.87 20.82 9.59
N ALA A 66 13.26 20.42 10.80
CA ALA A 66 14.61 19.93 11.09
C ALA A 66 14.95 18.64 10.32
N ALA A 67 13.96 17.91 9.81
CA ALA A 67 14.18 16.75 8.94
C ALA A 67 15.06 17.09 7.72
N PHE A 68 14.96 18.32 7.22
CA PHE A 68 15.62 18.75 5.99
C PHE A 68 17.10 19.11 6.17
N ASP A 69 17.54 19.33 7.41
CA ASP A 69 18.93 19.68 7.74
C ASP A 69 19.76 18.44 8.10
N GLY A 70 19.12 17.31 8.44
CA GLY A 70 19.79 16.10 8.91
C GLY A 70 20.40 15.19 7.83
N GLY A 71 20.38 15.62 6.56
CA GLY A 71 21.00 14.90 5.44
C GLY A 71 20.53 13.45 5.29
N PHE A 72 21.48 12.53 5.10
CA PHE A 72 21.19 11.11 4.90
C PHE A 72 20.54 10.43 6.11
N LYS A 73 20.86 10.86 7.34
CA LYS A 73 20.31 10.25 8.56
C LYS A 73 18.79 10.41 8.64
N THR A 74 18.29 11.60 8.31
CA THR A 74 16.86 11.87 8.29
C THR A 74 16.17 11.26 7.08
N ALA A 75 16.87 11.12 5.94
CA ALA A 75 16.36 10.33 4.81
C ALA A 75 16.20 8.85 5.17
N LEU A 76 17.16 8.24 5.87
CA LEU A 76 17.04 6.85 6.33
C LEU A 76 15.85 6.68 7.29
N LEU A 77 15.69 7.59 8.26
CA LEU A 77 14.52 7.60 9.14
C LEU A 77 13.22 7.67 8.34
N GLY A 78 13.16 8.54 7.34
CA GLY A 78 12.00 8.66 6.45
C GLY A 78 11.70 7.36 5.70
N GLY A 79 12.73 6.68 5.20
CA GLY A 79 12.61 5.36 4.59
C GLY A 79 12.07 4.31 5.57
N LEU A 80 12.56 4.28 6.81
CA LEU A 80 12.06 3.36 7.83
C LEU A 80 10.58 3.63 8.17
N LEU A 81 10.19 4.90 8.32
CA LEU A 81 8.80 5.29 8.56
C LEU A 81 7.90 4.93 7.38
N HIS A 82 8.39 5.12 6.15
CA HIS A 82 7.69 4.74 4.94
C HIS A 82 7.35 3.24 4.92
N PHE A 83 8.35 2.39 5.15
CA PHE A 83 8.13 0.94 5.23
C PHE A 83 7.26 0.54 6.42
N LEU A 84 7.41 1.20 7.58
CA LEU A 84 6.53 0.96 8.73
C LEU A 84 5.05 1.20 8.35
N ILE A 85 4.76 2.30 7.67
CA ILE A 85 3.40 2.62 7.20
C ILE A 85 2.93 1.57 6.19
N ALA A 86 3.79 1.15 5.26
CA ALA A 86 3.46 0.08 4.31
C ALA A 86 3.12 -1.25 5.01
N PHE A 87 3.87 -1.63 6.05
CA PHE A 87 3.56 -2.81 6.87
C PHE A 87 2.24 -2.67 7.63
N LEU A 88 1.94 -1.49 8.18
CA LEU A 88 0.66 -1.23 8.85
C LEU A 88 -0.52 -1.30 7.88
N ILE A 89 -0.38 -0.72 6.68
CA ILE A 89 -1.38 -0.82 5.61
C ILE A 89 -1.61 -2.30 5.23
N ALA A 90 -0.54 -3.09 5.13
CA ALA A 90 -0.65 -4.53 4.87
C ALA A 90 -1.33 -5.29 6.01
N ALA A 91 -1.00 -4.96 7.26
CA ALA A 91 -1.61 -5.56 8.46
C ALA A 91 -3.11 -5.25 8.57
N VAL A 92 -3.52 -4.02 8.26
CA VAL A 92 -4.94 -3.63 8.24
C VAL A 92 -5.70 -4.40 7.17
N TYR A 93 -5.17 -4.50 5.95
CA TYR A 93 -5.80 -5.29 4.89
C TYR A 93 -5.90 -6.77 5.26
N TYR A 94 -4.84 -7.33 5.83
CA TYR A 94 -4.81 -8.68 6.37
C TYR A 94 -5.93 -8.90 7.41
N GLY A 95 -5.99 -8.06 8.45
CA GLY A 95 -7.02 -8.15 9.49
C GLY A 95 -8.44 -8.05 8.92
N ALA A 96 -8.66 -7.12 7.99
CA ALA A 96 -9.95 -6.98 7.30
C ALA A 96 -10.31 -8.24 6.49
N SER A 97 -9.33 -8.85 5.81
CA SER A 97 -9.54 -10.07 5.01
C SER A 97 -9.94 -11.28 5.85
N LEU A 98 -9.52 -11.35 7.13
CA LEU A 98 -9.95 -12.41 8.05
C LEU A 98 -11.44 -12.32 8.37
N ARG A 99 -11.99 -11.09 8.44
CA ARG A 99 -13.40 -10.86 8.75
C ARG A 99 -14.29 -10.87 7.51
N PHE A 100 -13.75 -10.47 6.37
CA PHE A 100 -14.45 -10.29 5.11
C PHE A 100 -13.73 -11.03 3.97
N PRO A 101 -14.02 -12.33 3.75
CA PRO A 101 -13.39 -13.13 2.70
C PRO A 101 -13.57 -12.57 1.28
N ILE A 102 -14.57 -11.71 1.07
CA ILE A 102 -14.80 -11.04 -0.22
C ILE A 102 -13.61 -10.18 -0.66
N LEU A 103 -12.80 -9.68 0.29
CA LEU A 103 -11.60 -8.88 -0.01
C LEU A 103 -10.59 -9.67 -0.83
N ILE A 104 -10.36 -10.95 -0.50
CA ILE A 104 -9.44 -11.81 -1.25
C ILE A 104 -10.09 -12.46 -2.48
N ARG A 105 -11.39 -12.74 -2.44
CA ARG A 105 -12.12 -13.29 -3.61
C ARG A 105 -12.16 -12.30 -4.77
N ARG A 106 -12.51 -11.06 -4.47
CA ARG A 106 -12.54 -9.94 -5.43
C ARG A 106 -11.37 -8.97 -5.20
N ALA A 107 -10.16 -9.53 -5.12
CA ALA A 107 -8.93 -8.81 -4.79
C ALA A 107 -8.67 -7.56 -5.64
N ILE A 108 -9.00 -7.58 -6.93
CA ILE A 108 -8.80 -6.40 -7.80
C ILE A 108 -9.73 -5.26 -7.35
N LEU A 109 -11.04 -5.50 -7.29
CA LEU A 109 -12.02 -4.49 -6.93
C LEU A 109 -11.77 -3.92 -5.52
N TRP A 110 -11.60 -4.80 -4.53
CA TRP A 110 -11.38 -4.38 -3.15
C TRP A 110 -9.98 -3.86 -2.90
N GLY A 111 -8.97 -4.34 -3.63
CA GLY A 111 -7.63 -3.79 -3.59
C GLY A 111 -7.60 -2.35 -4.09
N LEU A 112 -8.18 -2.09 -5.28
CA LEU A 112 -8.28 -0.73 -5.81
C LEU A 112 -9.03 0.20 -4.85
N SER A 113 -10.21 -0.24 -4.36
CA SER A 113 -11.02 0.53 -3.41
C SER A 113 -10.28 0.80 -2.10
N TYR A 114 -9.53 -0.19 -1.59
CA TYR A 114 -8.72 -0.04 -0.40
C TYR A 114 -7.58 0.95 -0.60
N GLY A 115 -6.88 0.92 -1.74
CA GLY A 115 -5.84 1.90 -2.05
C GLY A 115 -6.38 3.33 -2.11
N VAL A 116 -7.57 3.53 -2.68
CA VAL A 116 -8.27 4.83 -2.62
C VAL A 116 -8.54 5.23 -1.17
N ALA A 117 -9.06 4.33 -0.34
CA ALA A 117 -9.30 4.61 1.08
C ALA A 117 -8.01 4.97 1.83
N VAL A 118 -6.92 4.26 1.58
CA VAL A 118 -5.59 4.55 2.15
C VAL A 118 -5.13 5.95 1.78
N TYR A 119 -5.28 6.37 0.50
CA TYR A 119 -4.94 7.73 0.09
C TYR A 119 -5.67 8.78 0.95
N PHE A 120 -6.99 8.61 1.14
CA PHE A 120 -7.78 9.56 1.92
C PHE A 120 -7.39 9.54 3.41
N VAL A 121 -7.23 8.36 4.01
CA VAL A 121 -6.79 8.23 5.40
C VAL A 121 -5.43 8.89 5.60
N MET A 122 -4.47 8.65 4.71
CA MET A 122 -3.16 9.27 4.79
C MET A 122 -3.25 10.80 4.67
N ASN A 123 -3.95 11.32 3.66
CA ASN A 123 -3.93 12.76 3.37
C ASN A 123 -4.82 13.61 4.30
N TYR A 124 -5.90 13.04 4.82
CA TYR A 124 -6.92 13.78 5.59
C TYR A 124 -7.01 13.39 7.05
N ILE A 125 -6.33 12.32 7.48
CA ILE A 125 -6.28 11.92 8.90
C ILE A 125 -4.84 11.88 9.38
N VAL A 126 -4.00 11.03 8.79
CA VAL A 126 -2.64 10.80 9.30
C VAL A 126 -1.77 12.04 9.13
N LEU A 127 -1.58 12.54 7.91
CA LEU A 127 -0.69 13.68 7.66
C LEU A 127 -1.11 14.95 8.43
N PRO A 128 -2.41 15.31 8.55
CA PRO A 128 -2.84 16.42 9.41
C PRO A 128 -2.49 16.30 10.89
N LEU A 129 -2.39 15.08 11.41
CA LEU A 129 -2.05 14.83 12.82
C LEU A 129 -0.54 14.76 13.07
N THR A 130 0.29 14.95 12.03
CA THR A 130 1.76 14.89 12.12
C THR A 130 2.40 16.26 11.90
N ALA A 131 3.69 16.38 12.18
CA ALA A 131 4.47 17.61 11.94
C ALA A 131 4.89 17.79 10.46
N VAL A 132 4.33 16.97 9.55
CA VAL A 132 4.77 16.89 8.15
C VAL A 132 4.63 18.23 7.43
N GLN A 133 5.69 18.63 6.73
CA GLN A 133 5.79 19.94 6.09
C GLN A 133 5.03 19.96 4.76
N ARG A 134 3.70 20.02 4.82
CA ARG A 134 2.83 20.07 3.63
C ARG A 134 2.91 21.42 2.92
N ALA A 135 2.72 21.37 1.60
CA ALA A 135 2.46 22.58 0.83
C ALA A 135 1.16 23.25 1.34
N ARG A 136 1.16 24.59 1.44
CA ARG A 136 -0.01 25.37 1.86
C ARG A 136 -1.10 25.47 0.78
N THR A 137 -0.79 25.04 -0.43
CA THR A 137 -1.68 25.09 -1.59
C THR A 137 -2.34 23.73 -1.81
N SER A 138 -3.64 23.75 -2.07
CA SER A 138 -4.39 22.55 -2.45
C SER A 138 -3.85 21.96 -3.76
N PRO A 139 -3.76 20.62 -3.87
CA PRO A 139 -3.38 19.98 -5.13
C PRO A 139 -4.40 20.30 -6.22
N SER A 140 -3.93 20.40 -7.47
CA SER A 140 -4.86 20.48 -8.60
C SER A 140 -5.66 19.18 -8.73
N PHE A 141 -6.84 19.24 -9.36
CA PHE A 141 -7.68 18.06 -9.58
C PHE A 141 -6.93 16.93 -10.31
N ALA A 142 -6.11 17.28 -11.30
CA ALA A 142 -5.27 16.31 -12.00
C ALA A 142 -4.25 15.63 -11.07
N GLN A 143 -3.60 16.38 -10.16
CA GLN A 143 -2.67 15.81 -9.20
C GLN A 143 -3.38 14.89 -8.19
N LEU A 144 -4.57 15.29 -7.72
CA LEU A 144 -5.39 14.46 -6.84
C LEU A 144 -5.71 13.12 -7.52
N LEU A 145 -6.18 13.14 -8.77
CA LEU A 145 -6.48 11.95 -9.56
C LEU A 145 -5.25 11.05 -9.72
N ILE A 146 -4.10 11.62 -10.07
CA ILE A 146 -2.85 10.88 -10.22
C ILE A 146 -2.46 10.18 -8.91
N HIS A 147 -2.54 10.86 -7.76
CA HIS A 147 -2.18 10.26 -6.48
C HIS A 147 -3.17 9.18 -6.02
N VAL A 148 -4.47 9.40 -6.23
CA VAL A 148 -5.54 8.42 -5.92
C VAL A 148 -5.34 7.16 -6.75
N ILE A 149 -5.14 7.30 -8.07
CA ILE A 149 -4.90 6.18 -8.97
C ILE A 149 -3.58 5.48 -8.60
N GLY A 150 -2.53 6.24 -8.28
CA GLY A 150 -1.27 5.71 -7.79
C GLY A 150 -1.45 4.81 -6.56
N HIS A 151 -2.20 5.27 -5.55
CA HIS A 151 -2.46 4.46 -4.36
C HIS A 151 -3.34 3.24 -4.66
N ALA A 152 -4.35 3.37 -5.52
CA ALA A 152 -5.17 2.24 -5.94
C ALA A 152 -4.30 1.13 -6.57
N LEU A 153 -3.39 1.50 -7.47
CA LEU A 153 -2.58 0.56 -8.26
C LEU A 153 -1.30 0.07 -7.58
N LEU A 154 -0.65 0.91 -6.77
CA LEU A 154 0.68 0.63 -6.20
C LEU A 154 0.63 0.24 -4.72
N VAL A 155 -0.48 0.56 -4.03
CA VAL A 155 -0.66 0.23 -2.61
C VAL A 155 -1.76 -0.81 -2.45
N GLY A 156 -2.98 -0.48 -2.90
CA GLY A 156 -4.16 -1.29 -2.66
C GLY A 156 -4.23 -2.58 -3.47
N LEU A 157 -3.92 -2.51 -4.77
CA LEU A 157 -3.93 -3.70 -5.63
C LEU A 157 -2.84 -4.72 -5.23
N PRO A 158 -1.56 -4.36 -5.01
CA PRO A 158 -0.53 -5.33 -4.69
C PRO A 158 -0.77 -6.04 -3.36
N VAL A 159 -1.19 -5.32 -2.30
CA VAL A 159 -1.49 -5.95 -1.00
C VAL A 159 -2.65 -6.95 -1.12
N ALA A 160 -3.69 -6.62 -1.89
CA ALA A 160 -4.83 -7.50 -2.09
C ALA A 160 -4.47 -8.77 -2.87
N LEU A 161 -3.62 -8.63 -3.89
CA LEU A 161 -3.14 -9.76 -4.68
C LEU A 161 -2.23 -10.68 -3.85
N ILE A 162 -1.37 -10.13 -2.98
CA ILE A 162 -0.54 -10.94 -2.08
C ILE A 162 -1.38 -11.66 -1.04
N ALA A 163 -2.38 -11.00 -0.46
CA ALA A 163 -3.32 -11.65 0.46
C ALA A 163 -4.04 -12.82 -0.23
N ARG A 164 -4.53 -12.62 -1.46
CA ARG A 164 -5.16 -13.70 -2.25
C ARG A 164 -4.17 -14.82 -2.60
N TRP A 165 -2.94 -14.48 -2.94
CA TRP A 165 -1.89 -15.47 -3.20
C TRP A 165 -1.58 -16.31 -1.96
N SER A 166 -1.46 -15.67 -0.79
CA SER A 166 -1.25 -16.37 0.49
C SER A 166 -2.40 -17.31 0.83
N ALA A 167 -3.65 -16.87 0.63
CA ALA A 167 -4.84 -17.70 0.80
C ALA A 167 -4.82 -18.94 -0.11
N ARG A 168 -4.52 -18.76 -1.40
CA ARG A 168 -4.40 -19.87 -2.36
C ARG A 168 -3.28 -20.86 -2.01
N LYS A 169 -2.16 -20.33 -1.51
CA LYS A 169 -1.03 -21.15 -1.06
C LYS A 169 -1.41 -22.00 0.15
N ALA A 170 -2.20 -21.45 1.09
CA ALA A 170 -2.69 -22.18 2.25
C ALA A 170 -3.64 -23.32 1.86
N SER A 171 -4.60 -23.08 0.96
CA SER A 171 -5.53 -24.13 0.47
C SER A 171 -4.79 -25.32 -0.16
N ARG A 172 -3.71 -25.07 -0.91
CA ARG A 172 -2.91 -26.14 -1.54
C ARG A 172 -2.12 -26.99 -0.54
N GLN A 173 -1.87 -26.49 0.67
CA GLN A 173 -1.14 -27.22 1.70
C GLN A 173 -2.06 -28.14 2.51
N THR A 174 -3.36 -27.87 2.55
CA THR A 174 -4.35 -28.72 3.24
C THR A 174 -4.81 -29.90 2.40
N ASP A 175 -4.59 -29.87 1.08
CA ASP A 175 -4.97 -30.94 0.14
C ASP A 175 -3.91 -32.06 0.00
N ILE A 176 -2.77 -31.95 0.70
CA ILE A 176 -1.64 -32.90 0.70
C ILE A 176 -1.57 -33.62 2.06
#